data_AF-A0A644WKS4-F1
#
_entry.id   AF-A0A644WKS4-F1
#
_cell.length_a   1.000
_cell.length_b   1.000
_cell.length_c   1.000
_cell.angle_alpha   90.00
_cell.angle_beta   90.00
_cell.angle_gamma   90.00
#
_symmetry.space_group_name_H-M   'P 1'
#
loop_
_entity.id
_entity.type
_entity.pdbx_description
1 polymer ?
#
loop_
_entity_poly.entity_id
_entity_poly.type
_entity_poly.pdbx_seq_one_letter_code
_entity_poly.pdbx_strand_id
1 'polypeptide(L)'
;MANGGTGFPCRLFLTMVFLLAFPSEGVPWGALKEYAETHQYILREAMKLAASDPAFVQKFPSAEELVNHDYVLVTALGKSGPGPDVDGASPYSWHYYNPRTEKGLAPKKVADFFSVMMHKRVRGESQAREAAWAAHFLADMFVPYHVTGMPEEEAWQSFMAGTPLGEKETGPAELYSMKSPPPAGWGEGGDFSSALELFFNEYPPENDEGVDWFDPWYFNGWGGATAPGIATGSHGFWEYQAWEWFRVKQVVKKSLPAPGYDPLWKNRKSEMGTVFWRAQAAAAAEYAAACASRTRQNIPAILSSPDQGIQNAVRAVYTLYRASMTSLRASWRQEDLTGGGYRVFCTVRNTNPLEEFAGAGARLLYRKDGRWIVRETVTLPRPVPPQGAGEFFWDFRSGDSFQCIAEVAGLFRQTPDLGYVNLSFTTGGAAPEMDHGRTFAGRMNFSMANYPEGTRINQLSLSISPFDGNVRGSARLRFIPQVPGGMKPMGLELFLEGAFDGTRLSGTCRGTQENFFWTGGGSAAGRWSASLSGEQVKGSIVLERDGKTYSLPFYGNEPAR
;
A
#
# COMPACT_ATOMS: atom_id res chain seq x y z
N MET A 1 -3.92 -34.58 40.80
CA MET A 1 -4.98 -35.53 40.36
C MET A 1 -6.29 -34.97 40.89
N ALA A 2 -7.30 -34.53 40.13
CA ALA A 2 -7.59 -34.64 38.71
C ALA A 2 -8.16 -33.31 38.17
N ASN A 3 -7.77 -32.96 36.95
CA ASN A 3 -8.50 -32.08 36.03
C ASN A 3 -9.67 -32.86 35.43
N GLY A 4 -10.77 -32.21 35.05
CA GLY A 4 -11.83 -32.91 34.32
C GLY A 4 -13.05 -32.07 33.94
N GLY A 5 -12.87 -31.21 32.94
CA GLY A 5 -13.85 -30.84 31.90
C GLY A 5 -15.35 -30.90 32.20
N THR A 6 -15.95 -29.76 32.55
CA THR A 6 -17.41 -29.54 32.44
C THR A 6 -17.77 -28.28 31.64
N GLY A 7 -16.79 -27.51 31.16
CA GLY A 7 -17.04 -26.23 30.47
C GLY A 7 -17.45 -26.33 29.00
N PHE A 8 -17.09 -27.42 28.30
CA PHE A 8 -17.34 -27.56 26.86
C PHE A 8 -18.79 -27.96 26.51
N PRO A 9 -19.41 -28.96 27.16
CA PRO A 9 -20.78 -29.36 26.82
C PRO A 9 -21.82 -28.33 27.27
N CYS A 10 -21.57 -27.62 28.38
CA CYS A 10 -22.45 -26.56 28.86
C CYS A 10 -22.46 -25.35 27.92
N ARG A 11 -21.29 -24.96 27.36
CA ARG A 11 -21.21 -23.90 26.34
C ARG A 11 -21.89 -24.32 25.04
N LEU A 12 -21.66 -25.53 24.55
CA LEU A 12 -22.29 -26.05 23.33
C LEU A 12 -23.83 -26.09 23.45
N PHE A 13 -24.33 -26.50 24.62
CA PHE A 13 -25.77 -26.59 24.90
C PHE A 13 -26.41 -25.20 25.06
N LEU A 14 -25.75 -24.26 25.74
CA LEU A 14 -26.22 -22.87 25.83
C LEU A 14 -26.19 -22.17 24.47
N THR A 15 -25.20 -22.43 23.61
CA THR A 15 -25.16 -21.91 22.24
C THR A 15 -26.28 -22.50 21.37
N MET A 16 -26.57 -23.81 21.46
CA MET A 16 -27.71 -24.40 20.74
C MET A 16 -29.06 -23.86 21.21
N VAL A 17 -29.24 -23.62 22.51
CA VAL A 17 -30.49 -23.04 23.05
C VAL A 17 -30.63 -21.57 22.65
N PHE A 18 -29.53 -20.81 22.56
CA PHE A 18 -29.55 -19.45 22.02
C PHE A 18 -29.88 -19.44 20.50
N LEU A 19 -29.36 -20.40 19.72
CA LEU A 19 -29.62 -20.54 18.29
C LEU A 19 -31.06 -20.97 17.94
N LEU A 20 -31.76 -21.64 18.87
CA LEU A 20 -33.15 -22.06 18.68
C LEU A 20 -34.17 -21.02 19.20
N ALA A 21 -33.74 -20.07 20.05
CA ALA A 21 -34.59 -19.06 20.68
C ALA A 21 -34.55 -17.69 19.98
N PHE A 22 -33.61 -17.48 19.06
CA PHE A 22 -33.54 -16.28 18.23
C PHE A 22 -33.58 -16.71 16.75
N PRO A 23 -34.50 -16.19 15.92
CA PRO A 23 -34.38 -16.31 14.48
C PRO A 23 -33.14 -15.50 14.09
N SER A 24 -31.98 -16.14 14.10
CA SER A 24 -30.71 -15.47 13.87
C SER A 24 -30.64 -15.10 12.41
N GLU A 25 -30.84 -13.81 12.12
CA GLU A 25 -30.45 -13.12 10.88
C GLU A 25 -29.20 -13.76 10.25
N GLY A 26 -29.42 -14.73 9.35
CA GLY A 26 -28.74 -14.95 8.07
C GLY A 26 -27.43 -14.22 8.03
N VAL A 27 -26.39 -14.92 8.43
CA VAL A 27 -25.08 -14.32 8.67
C VAL A 27 -24.29 -14.47 7.37
N PRO A 28 -24.01 -13.37 6.63
CA PRO A 28 -23.14 -13.44 5.46
C PRO A 28 -21.73 -13.91 5.83
N TRP A 29 -20.90 -14.36 4.88
CA TRP A 29 -19.59 -15.02 5.00
C TRP A 29 -18.63 -14.31 5.97
N GLY A 30 -18.83 -14.51 7.26
CA GLY A 30 -18.77 -13.41 8.23
C GLY A 30 -17.57 -12.48 8.23
N ALA A 31 -17.90 -11.20 8.31
CA ALA A 31 -17.16 -10.17 9.02
C ALA A 31 -17.52 -10.15 10.53
N LEU A 32 -18.29 -11.11 11.04
CA LEU A 32 -18.77 -11.12 12.41
C LEU A 32 -17.65 -11.46 13.40
N LYS A 33 -17.26 -10.45 14.16
CA LYS A 33 -16.27 -10.62 15.23
C LYS A 33 -16.73 -11.72 16.19
N GLU A 34 -15.82 -12.63 16.53
CA GLU A 34 -16.00 -13.78 17.45
C GLU A 34 -16.92 -14.93 16.96
N TYR A 35 -17.66 -14.79 15.85
CA TYR A 35 -18.59 -15.82 15.36
C TYR A 35 -18.18 -16.40 14.01
N ALA A 36 -18.06 -15.54 13.00
CA ALA A 36 -17.64 -15.91 11.66
C ALA A 36 -16.64 -14.85 11.21
N GLU A 37 -15.34 -15.16 11.34
CA GLU A 37 -14.25 -14.19 11.12
C GLU A 37 -13.51 -14.43 9.80
N THR A 38 -14.24 -14.83 8.75
CA THR A 38 -13.66 -15.21 7.45
C THR A 38 -12.87 -14.06 6.85
N HIS A 39 -13.46 -12.86 6.81
CA HIS A 39 -12.78 -11.67 6.29
C HIS A 39 -11.56 -11.29 7.11
N GLN A 40 -11.66 -11.31 8.46
CA GLN A 40 -10.51 -10.99 9.30
C GLN A 40 -9.39 -12.02 9.17
N TYR A 41 -9.72 -13.30 8.96
CA TYR A 41 -8.72 -14.32 8.61
C TYR A 41 -8.05 -13.99 7.28
N ILE A 42 -8.81 -13.66 6.24
CA ILE A 42 -8.30 -13.29 4.91
C ILE A 42 -7.30 -12.14 5.01
N LEU A 43 -7.66 -11.05 5.71
CA LEU A 43 -6.80 -9.90 5.93
C LEU A 43 -5.49 -10.28 6.66
N ARG A 44 -5.60 -11.06 7.74
CA ARG A 44 -4.44 -11.48 8.54
C ARG A 44 -3.46 -12.33 7.73
N GLU A 45 -3.94 -13.31 6.99
CA GLU A 45 -3.06 -14.17 6.17
C GLU A 45 -2.49 -13.44 4.96
N ALA A 46 -3.27 -12.56 4.30
CA ALA A 46 -2.76 -11.73 3.21
C ALA A 46 -1.62 -10.83 3.70
N MET A 47 -1.72 -10.27 4.91
CA MET A 47 -0.66 -9.47 5.50
C MET A 47 0.58 -10.28 5.91
N LYS A 48 0.44 -11.57 6.26
CA LYS A 48 1.60 -12.45 6.46
C LYS A 48 2.37 -12.67 5.17
N LEU A 49 1.66 -12.86 4.05
CA LEU A 49 2.28 -12.93 2.72
C LEU A 49 2.97 -11.60 2.38
N ALA A 50 2.28 -10.48 2.58
CA ALA A 50 2.81 -9.13 2.34
C ALA A 50 4.09 -8.84 3.14
N ALA A 51 4.15 -9.24 4.41
CA ALA A 51 5.32 -9.01 5.27
C ALA A 51 6.60 -9.69 4.75
N SER A 52 6.48 -10.73 3.93
CA SER A 52 7.61 -11.43 3.31
C SER A 52 8.05 -10.82 1.96
N ASP A 53 7.26 -9.88 1.40
CA ASP A 53 7.49 -9.30 0.09
C ASP A 53 8.37 -8.02 0.18
N PRO A 54 9.51 -7.94 -0.54
CA PRO A 54 10.43 -6.80 -0.47
C PRO A 54 9.81 -5.43 -0.83
N ALA A 55 8.68 -5.39 -1.54
CA ALA A 55 8.01 -4.14 -1.85
C ALA A 55 7.38 -3.48 -0.60
N PHE A 56 7.03 -4.28 0.41
CA PHE A 56 6.42 -3.83 1.67
C PHE A 56 7.41 -3.27 2.70
N VAL A 57 8.64 -2.99 2.29
CA VAL A 57 9.53 -2.06 3.04
C VAL A 57 8.91 -0.66 3.16
N GLN A 58 7.99 -0.30 2.25
CA GLN A 58 7.22 0.94 2.35
C GLN A 58 6.08 0.79 3.36
N LYS A 59 5.72 1.88 4.04
CA LYS A 59 4.62 1.89 5.01
C LYS A 59 3.30 1.46 4.35
N PHE A 60 2.68 0.43 4.91
CA PHE A 60 1.34 -0.06 4.58
C PHE A 60 0.60 -0.35 5.91
N PRO A 61 -0.74 -0.30 5.96
CA PRO A 61 -1.49 -0.68 7.16
C PRO A 61 -1.11 -2.08 7.67
N SER A 62 -1.05 -2.23 9.00
CA SER A 62 -0.88 -3.51 9.67
C SER A 62 -2.15 -4.35 9.60
N ALA A 63 -2.03 -5.66 9.84
CA ALA A 63 -3.18 -6.56 9.88
C ALA A 63 -4.24 -6.13 10.91
N GLU A 64 -3.82 -5.62 12.07
CA GLU A 64 -4.74 -5.14 13.12
C GLU A 64 -5.48 -3.88 12.69
N GLU A 65 -4.78 -2.92 12.06
CA GLU A 65 -5.42 -1.71 11.52
C GLU A 65 -6.46 -2.05 10.45
N LEU A 66 -6.19 -3.02 9.58
CA LEU A 66 -7.15 -3.48 8.56
C LEU A 66 -8.37 -4.14 9.18
N VAL A 67 -8.15 -5.11 10.09
CA VAL A 67 -9.22 -5.85 10.77
C VAL A 67 -10.15 -4.92 11.54
N ASN A 68 -9.63 -3.86 12.14
CA ASN A 68 -10.42 -2.85 12.85
C ASN A 68 -11.35 -2.01 11.96
N HIS A 69 -11.33 -2.21 10.64
CA HIS A 69 -12.22 -1.54 9.68
C HIS A 69 -13.12 -2.50 8.90
N ASP A 70 -13.11 -3.78 9.22
CA ASP A 70 -13.77 -4.83 8.43
C ASP A 70 -14.63 -5.76 9.27
N TYR A 71 -15.02 -5.37 10.49
CA TYR A 71 -15.81 -6.21 11.37
C TYR A 71 -17.22 -5.69 11.59
N VAL A 72 -18.11 -6.62 11.90
CA VAL A 72 -19.48 -6.37 12.35
C VAL A 72 -19.68 -7.02 13.72
N LEU A 73 -20.40 -6.32 14.58
CA LEU A 73 -20.91 -6.77 15.87
C LEU A 73 -22.42 -6.93 15.75
N VAL A 74 -22.90 -8.15 15.98
CA VAL A 74 -24.34 -8.42 16.08
C VAL A 74 -24.75 -8.32 17.55
N THR A 75 -25.74 -7.49 17.82
CA THR A 75 -26.33 -7.33 19.16
C THR A 75 -27.84 -7.47 19.09
N ALA A 76 -28.51 -7.55 20.24
CA ALA A 76 -29.99 -7.54 20.29
C ALA A 76 -30.62 -6.26 19.72
N LEU A 77 -29.83 -5.21 19.47
CA LEU A 77 -30.25 -3.93 18.89
C LEU A 77 -29.92 -3.81 17.39
N GLY A 78 -29.42 -4.88 16.76
CA GLY A 78 -29.01 -4.90 15.35
C GLY A 78 -27.49 -4.99 15.15
N LYS A 79 -27.05 -4.79 13.90
CA LYS A 79 -25.65 -4.80 13.48
C LYS A 79 -24.98 -3.45 13.73
N SER A 80 -23.72 -3.49 14.17
CA SER A 80 -22.90 -2.29 14.41
C SER A 80 -21.43 -2.56 14.09
N GLY A 81 -20.64 -1.52 13.86
CA GLY A 81 -19.21 -1.66 13.60
C GLY A 81 -18.71 -0.80 12.44
N PRO A 82 -17.43 -0.94 12.07
CA PRO A 82 -16.82 -0.17 10.99
C PRO A 82 -16.79 -0.89 9.63
N GLY A 83 -17.22 -2.16 9.57
CA GLY A 83 -17.23 -2.97 8.36
C GLY A 83 -18.31 -2.55 7.35
N PRO A 84 -18.14 -2.91 6.07
CA PRO A 84 -19.11 -2.58 5.01
C PRO A 84 -20.43 -3.36 5.15
N ASP A 85 -20.43 -4.53 5.78
CA ASP A 85 -21.61 -5.35 6.06
C ASP A 85 -22.56 -4.80 7.16
N VAL A 86 -22.22 -3.67 7.77
CA VAL A 86 -23.13 -3.01 8.72
C VAL A 86 -24.28 -2.37 7.95
N ASP A 87 -25.50 -2.51 8.45
CA ASP A 87 -26.69 -1.95 7.82
C ASP A 87 -26.51 -0.44 7.57
N GLY A 88 -26.73 -0.01 6.32
CA GLY A 88 -26.54 1.37 5.88
C GLY A 88 -25.09 1.82 5.64
N ALA A 89 -24.07 0.97 5.89
CA ALA A 89 -22.67 1.33 5.64
C ALA A 89 -22.28 1.27 4.14
N SER A 90 -22.84 0.29 3.42
CA SER A 90 -22.79 0.23 1.96
C SER A 90 -24.06 -0.40 1.36
N PRO A 91 -24.46 0.02 0.14
CA PRO A 91 -25.51 -0.66 -0.63
C PRO A 91 -25.17 -2.12 -0.92
N TYR A 92 -26.20 -2.96 -1.03
CA TYR A 92 -26.03 -4.40 -1.22
C TYR A 92 -25.27 -4.69 -2.50
N SER A 93 -25.59 -4.01 -3.61
CA SER A 93 -24.91 -4.20 -4.90
C SER A 93 -23.38 -4.01 -4.86
N TRP A 94 -22.82 -3.42 -3.80
CA TRP A 94 -21.37 -3.29 -3.62
C TRP A 94 -20.71 -4.62 -3.24
N HIS A 95 -21.47 -5.58 -2.73
CA HIS A 95 -21.02 -6.92 -2.32
C HIS A 95 -21.22 -7.96 -3.44
N TYR A 96 -22.04 -7.64 -4.44
CA TYR A 96 -22.40 -8.57 -5.52
C TYR A 96 -21.81 -8.16 -6.87
N TYR A 97 -21.50 -9.17 -7.68
CA TYR A 97 -21.29 -9.01 -9.12
C TYR A 97 -21.56 -10.31 -9.86
N ASN A 98 -22.60 -10.31 -10.69
CA ASN A 98 -22.94 -11.43 -11.54
C ASN A 98 -22.17 -11.33 -12.88
N PRO A 99 -21.12 -12.16 -13.11
CA PRO A 99 -20.31 -12.08 -14.33
C PRO A 99 -21.03 -12.59 -15.58
N ARG A 100 -22.22 -13.21 -15.45
CA ARG A 100 -23.02 -13.66 -16.58
C ARG A 100 -23.91 -12.55 -17.13
N THR A 101 -24.35 -11.63 -16.28
CA THR A 101 -25.14 -10.45 -16.65
C THR A 101 -24.30 -9.17 -16.70
N GLU A 102 -23.07 -9.22 -16.18
CA GLU A 102 -22.15 -8.09 -15.99
C GLU A 102 -22.72 -6.98 -15.08
N LYS A 103 -23.58 -7.36 -14.13
CA LYS A 103 -24.27 -6.45 -13.19
C LYS A 103 -23.76 -6.61 -11.77
N GLY A 104 -23.97 -5.58 -10.96
CA GLY A 104 -23.42 -5.45 -9.61
C GLY A 104 -22.19 -4.54 -9.59
N LEU A 105 -21.90 -3.97 -8.44
CA LEU A 105 -20.92 -2.89 -8.30
C LEU A 105 -19.61 -3.32 -7.63
N ALA A 106 -19.50 -4.55 -7.10
CA ALA A 106 -18.31 -4.99 -6.37
C ALA A 106 -16.98 -4.72 -7.09
N PRO A 107 -16.78 -5.10 -8.38
CA PRO A 107 -15.55 -4.76 -9.12
C PRO A 107 -15.25 -3.26 -9.17
N LYS A 108 -16.27 -2.43 -9.38
CA LYS A 108 -16.12 -0.97 -9.38
C LYS A 108 -15.70 -0.47 -8.00
N LYS A 109 -16.26 -1.05 -6.93
CA LYS A 109 -15.94 -0.65 -5.56
C LYS A 109 -14.53 -1.04 -5.13
N VAL A 110 -14.05 -2.20 -5.55
CA VAL A 110 -12.63 -2.55 -5.39
C VAL A 110 -11.73 -1.46 -6.02
N ALA A 111 -12.04 -1.00 -7.23
CA ALA A 111 -11.28 0.07 -7.90
C ALA A 111 -11.44 1.46 -7.25
N ASP A 112 -12.65 1.82 -6.81
CA ASP A 112 -12.93 3.07 -6.11
C ASP A 112 -12.12 3.15 -4.82
N PHE A 113 -12.19 2.11 -3.98
CA PHE A 113 -11.44 2.07 -2.71
C PHE A 113 -9.93 1.94 -2.92
N PHE A 114 -9.47 1.20 -3.93
CA PHE A 114 -8.07 1.22 -4.33
C PHE A 114 -7.60 2.63 -4.71
N SER A 115 -8.42 3.39 -5.45
CA SER A 115 -8.10 4.76 -5.84
C SER A 115 -8.04 5.71 -4.66
N VAL A 116 -9.00 5.63 -3.73
CA VAL A 116 -9.01 6.46 -2.52
C VAL A 116 -7.83 6.11 -1.61
N MET A 117 -7.51 4.82 -1.46
CA MET A 117 -6.32 4.36 -0.73
C MET A 117 -5.04 5.01 -1.30
N MET A 118 -4.84 4.95 -2.62
CA MET A 118 -3.66 5.55 -3.26
C MET A 118 -3.62 7.07 -3.11
N HIS A 119 -4.77 7.73 -3.17
CA HIS A 119 -4.87 9.17 -2.95
C HIS A 119 -4.48 9.56 -1.52
N LYS A 120 -5.00 8.86 -0.52
CA LYS A 120 -4.64 9.04 0.89
C LYS A 120 -3.16 8.78 1.14
N ARG A 121 -2.59 7.75 0.49
CA ARG A 121 -1.16 7.45 0.57
C ARG A 121 -0.27 8.61 0.14
N VAL A 122 -0.59 9.23 -1.00
CA VAL A 122 0.18 10.38 -1.51
C VAL A 122 0.12 11.58 -0.56
N ARG A 123 -0.97 11.71 0.20
CA ARG A 123 -1.15 12.74 1.24
C ARG A 123 -0.56 12.38 2.61
N GLY A 124 -0.06 11.15 2.78
CA GLY A 124 0.42 10.66 4.07
C GLY A 124 -0.70 10.35 5.08
N GLU A 125 -1.94 10.22 4.62
CA GLU A 125 -3.11 9.87 5.44
C GLU A 125 -3.18 8.35 5.70
N SER A 126 -4.00 7.95 6.68
CA SER A 126 -4.26 6.53 6.95
C SER A 126 -5.05 5.89 5.80
N GLN A 127 -4.59 4.72 5.38
CA GLN A 127 -5.13 3.94 4.27
C GLN A 127 -5.95 2.73 4.73
N ALA A 128 -6.02 2.49 6.05
CA ALA A 128 -6.46 1.22 6.61
C ALA A 128 -7.90 0.86 6.23
N ARG A 129 -8.83 1.81 6.36
CA ARG A 129 -10.23 1.61 5.98
C ARG A 129 -10.36 1.25 4.51
N GLU A 130 -9.76 2.04 3.62
CA GLU A 130 -9.91 1.84 2.18
C GLU A 130 -9.27 0.53 1.72
N ALA A 131 -8.12 0.16 2.30
CA ALA A 131 -7.48 -1.12 2.03
C ALA A 131 -8.30 -2.31 2.55
N ALA A 132 -8.95 -2.16 3.71
CA ALA A 132 -9.83 -3.17 4.28
C ALA A 132 -11.10 -3.35 3.43
N TRP A 133 -11.78 -2.26 3.08
CA TRP A 133 -13.01 -2.31 2.29
C TRP A 133 -12.76 -2.79 0.85
N ALA A 134 -11.64 -2.39 0.22
CA ALA A 134 -11.27 -2.94 -1.10
C ALA A 134 -11.01 -4.45 -1.04
N ALA A 135 -10.41 -4.93 0.05
CA ALA A 135 -10.19 -6.36 0.26
C ALA A 135 -11.48 -7.12 0.55
N HIS A 136 -12.41 -6.52 1.29
CA HIS A 136 -13.72 -7.07 1.57
C HIS A 136 -14.49 -7.35 0.28
N PHE A 137 -14.75 -6.32 -0.54
CA PHE A 137 -15.51 -6.49 -1.78
C PHE A 137 -14.79 -7.40 -2.80
N LEU A 138 -13.46 -7.51 -2.73
CA LEU A 138 -12.72 -8.47 -3.53
C LEU A 138 -12.89 -9.91 -3.00
N ALA A 139 -12.91 -10.10 -1.69
CA ALA A 139 -13.11 -11.39 -1.04
C ALA A 139 -14.52 -11.93 -1.33
N ASP A 140 -15.54 -11.08 -1.37
CA ASP A 140 -16.90 -11.41 -1.76
C ASP A 140 -16.98 -12.10 -3.12
N MET A 141 -16.10 -11.75 -4.07
CA MET A 141 -16.05 -12.39 -5.40
C MET A 141 -15.63 -13.86 -5.36
N PHE A 142 -15.32 -14.40 -4.17
CA PHE A 142 -15.02 -15.81 -3.91
C PHE A 142 -16.18 -16.56 -3.23
N VAL A 143 -17.28 -15.87 -2.92
CA VAL A 143 -18.53 -16.46 -2.42
C VAL A 143 -19.40 -16.88 -3.60
N PRO A 144 -19.84 -18.16 -3.68
CA PRO A 144 -20.73 -18.63 -4.75
C PRO A 144 -22.01 -17.82 -4.93
N TYR A 145 -22.56 -17.29 -3.84
CA TYR A 145 -23.80 -16.52 -3.82
C TYR A 145 -23.61 -15.07 -4.28
N HIS A 146 -22.49 -14.43 -3.91
CA HIS A 146 -22.18 -13.03 -4.30
C HIS A 146 -21.89 -12.86 -5.80
N VAL A 147 -21.74 -13.96 -6.54
CA VAL A 147 -21.53 -13.95 -8.00
C VAL A 147 -22.81 -14.26 -8.79
N THR A 148 -23.97 -14.07 -8.15
CA THR A 148 -25.32 -14.28 -8.69
C THR A 148 -26.26 -13.14 -8.27
N GLY A 149 -27.49 -13.17 -8.77
CA GLY A 149 -28.51 -12.17 -8.50
C GLY A 149 -28.63 -11.11 -9.61
N MET A 150 -29.42 -10.09 -9.31
CA MET A 150 -29.77 -9.01 -10.24
C MET A 150 -30.13 -7.71 -9.50
N PRO A 151 -30.11 -6.56 -10.18
CA PRO A 151 -30.63 -5.30 -9.62
C PRO A 151 -32.10 -5.42 -9.18
N GLU A 152 -32.46 -4.69 -8.13
CA GLU A 152 -33.83 -4.65 -7.57
C GLU A 152 -34.89 -4.33 -8.64
N GLU A 153 -34.65 -3.32 -9.49
CA GLU A 153 -35.57 -2.92 -10.56
C GLU A 153 -35.90 -4.09 -11.52
N GLU A 154 -34.92 -4.93 -11.84
CA GLU A 154 -35.11 -6.08 -12.75
C GLU A 154 -35.85 -7.23 -12.07
N ALA A 155 -35.60 -7.43 -10.78
CA ALA A 155 -36.35 -8.36 -9.96
C ALA A 155 -37.82 -7.93 -9.89
N TRP A 156 -38.09 -6.64 -9.76
CA TRP A 156 -39.46 -6.10 -9.71
C TRP A 156 -40.20 -6.31 -11.01
N GLN A 157 -39.55 -6.03 -12.14
CA GLN A 157 -40.11 -6.30 -13.47
C GLN A 157 -40.44 -7.79 -13.66
N SER A 158 -39.55 -8.67 -13.20
CA SER A 158 -39.75 -10.12 -13.30
C SER A 158 -40.91 -10.60 -12.42
N PHE A 159 -41.02 -10.08 -11.19
CA PHE A 159 -42.09 -10.36 -10.25
C PHE A 159 -43.45 -9.93 -10.80
N MET A 160 -43.57 -8.69 -11.27
CA MET A 160 -44.82 -8.16 -11.84
C MET A 160 -45.24 -8.88 -13.13
N ALA A 161 -44.28 -9.36 -13.91
CA ALA A 161 -44.54 -10.14 -15.12
C ALA A 161 -44.83 -11.63 -14.84
N GLY A 162 -44.65 -12.11 -13.61
CA GLY A 162 -44.75 -13.53 -13.27
C GLY A 162 -43.79 -14.42 -14.08
N THR A 163 -42.63 -13.87 -14.47
CA THR A 163 -41.67 -14.54 -15.34
C THR A 163 -40.65 -15.31 -14.50
N PRO A 164 -40.42 -16.62 -14.75
CA PRO A 164 -39.36 -17.37 -14.09
C PRO A 164 -37.98 -16.76 -14.34
N LEU A 165 -37.13 -16.79 -13.31
CA LEU A 165 -35.76 -16.32 -13.41
C LEU A 165 -34.85 -17.39 -14.00
N GLY A 166 -33.95 -17.00 -14.90
CA GLY A 166 -33.02 -17.91 -15.54
C GLY A 166 -31.78 -18.21 -14.68
N GLU A 167 -31.10 -19.32 -14.99
CA GLU A 167 -29.82 -19.68 -14.35
C GLU A 167 -28.75 -18.58 -14.55
N LYS A 168 -28.86 -17.76 -15.60
CA LYS A 168 -27.95 -16.65 -15.84
C LYS A 168 -27.99 -15.64 -14.68
N GLU A 169 -29.17 -15.37 -14.16
CA GLU A 169 -29.40 -14.46 -13.04
C GLU A 169 -29.20 -15.18 -11.71
N THR A 170 -29.82 -16.35 -11.54
CA THR A 170 -29.91 -17.02 -10.25
C THR A 170 -28.73 -17.92 -9.97
N GLY A 171 -28.14 -18.52 -10.99
CA GLY A 171 -27.16 -19.57 -10.80
C GLY A 171 -27.72 -20.98 -10.64
N PRO A 172 -26.78 -21.93 -10.48
CA PRO A 172 -27.12 -23.33 -10.46
C PRO A 172 -27.94 -23.66 -9.20
N ALA A 173 -28.88 -24.59 -9.32
CA ALA A 173 -29.79 -24.97 -8.23
C ALA A 173 -29.06 -25.53 -7.00
N GLU A 174 -27.81 -25.94 -7.16
CA GLU A 174 -26.88 -26.35 -6.11
C GLU A 174 -26.66 -25.27 -5.04
N LEU A 175 -26.88 -24.00 -5.37
CA LEU A 175 -26.89 -22.90 -4.40
C LEU A 175 -28.04 -23.02 -3.38
N TYR A 176 -29.11 -23.75 -3.71
CA TYR A 176 -30.06 -24.22 -2.70
C TYR A 176 -29.41 -25.32 -1.85
N SER A 177 -29.20 -26.49 -2.46
CA SER A 177 -28.61 -27.69 -1.82
C SER A 177 -27.79 -28.48 -2.82
N MET A 178 -26.70 -29.08 -2.34
CA MET A 178 -26.01 -30.14 -3.08
C MET A 178 -26.76 -31.49 -3.10
N LYS A 179 -27.84 -31.64 -2.31
CA LYS A 179 -28.53 -32.92 -2.07
C LYS A 179 -30.01 -32.95 -2.48
N SER A 180 -30.66 -31.79 -2.53
CA SER A 180 -32.10 -31.69 -2.73
C SER A 180 -32.44 -30.55 -3.70
N PRO A 181 -33.39 -30.70 -4.61
CA PRO A 181 -33.83 -29.56 -5.42
C PRO A 181 -34.53 -28.50 -4.54
N PRO A 182 -34.50 -27.22 -4.95
CA PRO A 182 -35.37 -26.20 -4.35
C PRO A 182 -36.85 -26.57 -4.55
N PRO A 183 -37.73 -26.25 -3.59
CA PRO A 183 -39.19 -26.35 -3.78
C PRO A 183 -39.72 -25.28 -4.76
N ALA A 184 -40.92 -25.52 -5.31
CA ALA A 184 -41.69 -24.52 -6.06
C ALA A 184 -41.83 -23.19 -5.28
N GLY A 185 -41.76 -22.07 -6.00
CA GLY A 185 -41.71 -20.71 -5.45
C GLY A 185 -40.34 -20.27 -4.90
N TRP A 186 -39.42 -21.21 -4.65
CA TRP A 186 -38.12 -20.98 -3.99
C TRP A 186 -36.92 -21.39 -4.86
N GLY A 187 -37.14 -21.61 -6.15
CA GLY A 187 -36.12 -21.83 -7.17
C GLY A 187 -36.36 -23.04 -8.08
N GLU A 188 -37.37 -23.87 -7.85
CA GLU A 188 -37.67 -25.04 -8.70
C GLU A 188 -37.94 -24.60 -10.15
N GLY A 189 -37.16 -25.10 -11.10
CA GLY A 189 -37.33 -24.73 -12.52
C GLY A 189 -37.18 -23.23 -12.82
N GLY A 190 -36.54 -22.45 -11.92
CA GLY A 190 -36.44 -20.99 -12.03
C GLY A 190 -37.63 -20.22 -11.42
N ASP A 191 -38.56 -20.90 -10.75
CA ASP A 191 -39.66 -20.26 -10.03
C ASP A 191 -39.19 -19.71 -8.68
N PHE A 192 -38.97 -18.39 -8.62
CA PHE A 192 -38.63 -17.64 -7.42
C PHE A 192 -39.79 -16.75 -6.93
N SER A 193 -41.03 -17.06 -7.29
CA SER A 193 -42.19 -16.21 -6.99
C SER A 193 -42.35 -15.92 -5.48
N SER A 194 -42.19 -16.93 -4.61
CA SER A 194 -42.27 -16.75 -3.15
C SER A 194 -41.07 -15.98 -2.59
N ALA A 195 -39.87 -16.18 -3.15
CA ALA A 195 -38.68 -15.43 -2.75
C ALA A 195 -38.78 -13.94 -3.12
N LEU A 196 -39.29 -13.65 -4.32
CA LEU A 196 -39.54 -12.28 -4.79
C LEU A 196 -40.66 -11.60 -3.99
N GLU A 197 -41.75 -12.32 -3.69
CA GLU A 197 -42.82 -11.82 -2.82
C GLU A 197 -42.27 -11.45 -1.43
N LEU A 198 -41.46 -12.33 -0.83
CA LEU A 198 -40.82 -12.04 0.45
C LEU A 198 -39.92 -10.80 0.36
N PHE A 199 -39.05 -10.74 -0.66
CA PHE A 199 -38.14 -9.63 -0.89
C PHE A 199 -38.90 -8.29 -1.02
N PHE A 200 -39.94 -8.21 -1.85
CA PHE A 200 -40.67 -6.96 -2.08
C PHE A 200 -41.67 -6.59 -0.98
N ASN A 201 -42.08 -7.56 -0.15
CA ASN A 201 -42.83 -7.26 1.07
C ASN A 201 -41.96 -6.58 2.13
N GLU A 202 -40.67 -6.91 2.16
CA GLU A 202 -39.71 -6.34 3.11
C GLU A 202 -39.04 -5.07 2.57
N TYR A 203 -38.64 -5.12 1.30
CA TYR A 203 -37.99 -4.05 0.56
C TYR A 203 -38.84 -3.67 -0.66
N PRO A 204 -39.90 -2.86 -0.47
CA PRO A 204 -40.65 -2.36 -1.61
C PRO A 204 -39.73 -1.56 -2.56
N PRO A 205 -40.10 -1.41 -3.85
CA PRO A 205 -39.34 -0.56 -4.77
C PRO A 205 -39.15 0.84 -4.19
N GLU A 206 -37.96 1.41 -4.40
CA GLU A 206 -37.54 2.68 -3.76
C GLU A 206 -37.47 2.64 -2.23
N ASN A 207 -37.20 1.47 -1.62
CA ASN A 207 -37.06 1.33 -0.16
C ASN A 207 -36.04 2.31 0.44
N ASP A 208 -36.37 2.87 1.61
CA ASP A 208 -35.55 3.83 2.35
C ASP A 208 -34.23 3.21 2.88
N GLU A 209 -34.15 1.88 2.92
CA GLU A 209 -32.95 1.13 3.34
C GLU A 209 -31.88 1.06 2.25
N GLY A 210 -32.22 1.45 1.02
CA GLY A 210 -31.29 1.46 -0.11
C GLY A 210 -30.86 0.08 -0.57
N VAL A 211 -31.65 -0.96 -0.31
CA VAL A 211 -31.45 -2.31 -0.83
C VAL A 211 -31.71 -2.29 -2.33
N ASP A 212 -30.64 -2.46 -3.10
CA ASP A 212 -30.61 -2.25 -4.56
C ASP A 212 -30.27 -3.54 -5.34
N TRP A 213 -30.22 -4.68 -4.66
CA TRP A 213 -29.86 -5.98 -5.24
C TRP A 213 -30.72 -7.11 -4.70
N PHE A 214 -31.22 -7.95 -5.61
CA PHE A 214 -31.93 -9.17 -5.28
C PHE A 214 -30.98 -10.37 -5.40
N ASP A 215 -30.70 -11.01 -4.26
CA ASP A 215 -30.09 -12.34 -4.20
C ASP A 215 -31.17 -13.42 -4.03
N PRO A 216 -31.42 -14.25 -5.06
CA PRO A 216 -32.47 -15.25 -5.02
C PRO A 216 -32.29 -16.32 -3.94
N TRP A 217 -31.08 -16.52 -3.40
CA TRP A 217 -30.79 -17.56 -2.41
C TRP A 217 -30.70 -17.06 -0.98
N TYR A 218 -30.73 -15.73 -0.79
CA TYR A 218 -30.79 -15.11 0.52
C TYR A 218 -32.22 -15.16 1.10
N PHE A 219 -33.23 -15.07 0.22
CA PHE A 219 -34.65 -15.05 0.59
C PHE A 219 -35.36 -16.41 0.48
N ASN A 220 -34.64 -17.51 0.21
CA ASN A 220 -35.26 -18.75 -0.29
C ASN A 220 -35.81 -19.76 0.76
N GLY A 221 -36.11 -19.34 1.99
CA GLY A 221 -36.81 -20.16 2.98
C GLY A 221 -36.16 -21.52 3.33
N TRP A 222 -34.83 -21.62 3.22
CA TRP A 222 -34.08 -22.84 3.50
C TRP A 222 -34.30 -23.32 4.96
N GLY A 223 -34.81 -24.54 5.12
CA GLY A 223 -35.18 -25.10 6.43
C GLY A 223 -36.69 -25.32 6.65
N GLY A 224 -37.55 -24.88 5.72
CA GLY A 224 -38.97 -25.21 5.67
C GLY A 224 -39.89 -23.98 5.77
N ALA A 225 -41.12 -24.12 5.24
CA ALA A 225 -42.11 -23.06 5.06
C ALA A 225 -42.61 -22.36 6.35
N THR A 226 -42.16 -22.78 7.54
CA THR A 226 -42.70 -22.33 8.83
C THR A 226 -41.92 -21.20 9.50
N ALA A 227 -40.80 -20.74 8.93
CA ALA A 227 -40.12 -19.52 9.38
C ALA A 227 -39.25 -18.89 8.26
N PRO A 228 -39.83 -18.44 7.13
CA PRO A 228 -39.09 -17.71 6.13
C PRO A 228 -38.72 -16.33 6.68
N GLY A 229 -37.43 -16.08 6.82
CA GLY A 229 -36.88 -14.74 6.95
C GLY A 229 -35.60 -14.62 6.14
N ILE A 230 -35.18 -13.38 5.90
CA ILE A 230 -33.82 -12.98 5.44
C ILE A 230 -32.72 -13.80 6.13
N ALA A 231 -33.04 -14.29 7.32
CA ALA A 231 -32.21 -15.06 8.20
C ALA A 231 -31.94 -16.54 7.83
N THR A 232 -32.75 -17.09 6.94
CA THR A 232 -32.90 -18.54 6.74
C THR A 232 -32.64 -18.95 5.31
N GLY A 233 -32.04 -18.09 4.48
CA GLY A 233 -31.66 -18.45 3.13
C GLY A 233 -30.53 -19.48 3.09
N SER A 234 -30.43 -20.23 1.99
CA SER A 234 -29.32 -21.17 1.78
C SER A 234 -27.97 -20.43 1.71
N HIS A 235 -27.97 -19.17 1.30
CA HIS A 235 -26.81 -18.28 1.30
C HIS A 235 -26.19 -18.13 2.71
N GLY A 236 -26.88 -17.42 3.62
CA GLY A 236 -26.37 -17.17 4.99
C GLY A 236 -26.08 -18.46 5.77
N PHE A 237 -26.86 -19.52 5.52
CA PHE A 237 -26.60 -20.83 6.11
C PHE A 237 -25.29 -21.46 5.62
N TRP A 238 -25.04 -21.44 4.30
CA TRP A 238 -23.81 -21.99 3.74
C TRP A 238 -22.59 -21.23 4.22
N GLU A 239 -22.68 -19.92 4.32
CA GLU A 239 -21.57 -19.06 4.74
C GLU A 239 -21.11 -19.34 6.18
N TYR A 240 -22.06 -19.51 7.08
CA TYR A 240 -21.77 -19.97 8.45
C TYR A 240 -21.13 -21.37 8.44
N GLN A 241 -21.69 -22.32 7.70
CA GLN A 241 -21.13 -23.68 7.62
C GLN A 241 -19.73 -23.70 7.01
N ALA A 242 -19.50 -22.88 5.99
CA ALA A 242 -18.22 -22.74 5.32
C ALA A 242 -17.14 -22.30 6.28
N TRP A 243 -17.42 -21.29 7.11
CA TRP A 243 -16.51 -20.85 8.16
C TRP A 243 -16.24 -21.95 9.20
N GLU A 244 -17.28 -22.61 9.70
CA GLU A 244 -17.11 -23.64 10.73
C GLU A 244 -16.29 -24.84 10.23
N TRP A 245 -16.56 -25.29 8.99
CA TRP A 245 -15.77 -26.36 8.36
C TRP A 245 -14.32 -25.95 8.16
N PHE A 246 -14.10 -24.72 7.66
CA PHE A 246 -12.76 -24.17 7.47
C PHE A 246 -12.00 -24.08 8.79
N ARG A 247 -12.61 -23.50 9.83
CA ARG A 247 -12.04 -23.29 11.16
C ARG A 247 -11.59 -24.61 11.78
N VAL A 248 -12.47 -25.62 11.78
CA VAL A 248 -12.14 -26.97 12.30
C VAL A 248 -10.98 -27.58 11.52
N LYS A 249 -11.01 -27.49 10.18
CA LYS A 249 -9.97 -28.07 9.34
C LYS A 249 -8.62 -27.36 9.50
N GLN A 250 -8.60 -26.04 9.68
CA GLN A 250 -7.38 -25.26 9.93
C GLN A 250 -6.72 -25.64 11.26
N VAL A 251 -7.51 -25.86 12.31
CA VAL A 251 -7.00 -26.36 13.60
C VAL A 251 -6.30 -27.71 13.43
N VAL A 252 -6.80 -28.58 12.55
CA VAL A 252 -6.30 -29.95 12.39
C VAL A 252 -5.17 -30.07 11.36
N LYS A 253 -5.24 -29.36 10.22
CA LYS A 253 -4.36 -29.57 9.06
C LYS A 253 -3.47 -28.37 8.69
N LYS A 254 -3.72 -27.16 9.22
CA LYS A 254 -3.02 -25.91 8.86
C LYS A 254 -2.75 -25.81 7.34
N SER A 255 -3.80 -25.69 6.54
CA SER A 255 -3.66 -25.43 5.10
C SER A 255 -3.20 -23.98 4.90
N LEU A 256 -2.01 -23.81 4.35
CA LEU A 256 -1.48 -22.49 3.99
C LEU A 256 -1.99 -22.07 2.60
N PRO A 257 -2.13 -20.75 2.35
CA PRO A 257 -2.43 -20.24 1.03
C PRO A 257 -1.34 -20.64 0.02
N ALA A 258 -1.74 -20.85 -1.23
CA ALA A 258 -0.79 -21.14 -2.30
C ALA A 258 0.22 -19.98 -2.43
N PRO A 259 1.53 -20.29 -2.61
CA PRO A 259 2.54 -19.25 -2.73
C PRO A 259 2.36 -18.44 -4.02
N GLY A 260 2.76 -17.16 -3.97
CA GLY A 260 2.78 -16.26 -5.12
C GLY A 260 1.47 -15.54 -5.42
N TYR A 261 1.47 -14.70 -6.45
CA TYR A 261 0.34 -13.83 -6.82
C TYR A 261 -0.73 -14.57 -7.59
N ASP A 262 -1.98 -14.14 -7.50
CA ASP A 262 -3.08 -14.73 -8.27
C ASP A 262 -2.86 -14.54 -9.78
N PRO A 263 -2.92 -15.61 -10.60
CA PRO A 263 -2.61 -15.55 -12.02
C PRO A 263 -3.63 -14.75 -12.85
N LEU A 264 -4.82 -14.45 -12.30
CA LEU A 264 -5.81 -13.61 -12.97
C LEU A 264 -5.39 -12.14 -13.00
N TRP A 265 -4.44 -11.71 -12.16
CA TRP A 265 -3.95 -10.33 -12.19
C TRP A 265 -3.28 -10.01 -13.53
N LYS A 266 -3.65 -8.86 -14.10
CA LYS A 266 -3.03 -8.29 -15.31
C LYS A 266 -2.57 -6.89 -14.99
N ASN A 267 -1.26 -6.74 -14.80
CA ASN A 267 -0.68 -5.47 -14.42
C ASN A 267 -0.80 -4.45 -15.57
N ARG A 268 -1.09 -3.19 -15.24
CA ARG A 268 -1.20 -2.11 -16.24
C ARG A 268 -0.04 -1.13 -16.10
N LYS A 269 0.40 -0.57 -17.23
CA LYS A 269 1.47 0.44 -17.22
C LYS A 269 0.93 1.71 -16.54
N SER A 270 1.63 2.20 -15.53
CA SER A 270 1.25 3.43 -14.86
C SER A 270 1.52 4.67 -15.71
N GLU A 271 0.65 5.64 -15.56
CA GLU A 271 0.79 6.96 -16.19
C GLU A 271 1.64 7.87 -15.29
N MET A 272 2.40 8.79 -15.88
CA MET A 272 3.08 9.84 -15.10
C MET A 272 2.11 11.01 -14.87
N GLY A 273 2.02 11.51 -13.64
CA GLY A 273 1.02 12.53 -13.33
C GLY A 273 0.57 12.52 -11.90
N THR A 274 -0.44 13.33 -11.64
CA THR A 274 -1.07 13.47 -10.33
C THR A 274 -1.95 12.26 -9.97
N VAL A 275 -2.35 11.44 -10.93
CA VAL A 275 -3.19 10.24 -10.73
C VAL A 275 -2.55 9.02 -11.38
N PHE A 276 -1.28 8.77 -11.06
CA PHE A 276 -0.48 7.70 -11.66
C PHE A 276 -1.03 6.29 -11.41
N TRP A 277 -1.92 6.11 -10.43
CA TRP A 277 -2.55 4.84 -10.09
C TRP A 277 -3.86 4.53 -10.85
N ARG A 278 -4.35 5.45 -11.70
CA ARG A 278 -5.64 5.27 -12.40
C ARG A 278 -5.70 3.95 -13.19
N ALA A 279 -4.63 3.64 -13.92
CA ALA A 279 -4.55 2.41 -14.68
C ALA A 279 -4.61 1.17 -13.77
N GLN A 280 -3.98 1.22 -12.60
CA GLN A 280 -4.00 0.13 -11.62
C GLN A 280 -5.35 -0.04 -10.94
N ALA A 281 -6.07 1.05 -10.67
CA ALA A 281 -7.44 0.95 -10.19
C ALA A 281 -8.35 0.26 -11.22
N ALA A 282 -8.21 0.58 -12.51
CA ALA A 282 -8.93 -0.14 -13.56
C ALA A 282 -8.54 -1.63 -13.63
N ALA A 283 -7.26 -1.96 -13.45
CA ALA A 283 -6.81 -3.36 -13.34
C ALA A 283 -7.47 -4.08 -12.15
N ALA A 284 -7.65 -3.39 -11.01
CA ALA A 284 -8.29 -3.96 -9.84
C ALA A 284 -9.77 -4.30 -10.07
N ALA A 285 -10.52 -3.48 -10.81
CA ALA A 285 -11.89 -3.80 -11.21
C ALA A 285 -11.94 -5.03 -12.13
N GLU A 286 -11.14 -5.04 -13.19
CA GLU A 286 -11.09 -6.18 -14.13
C GLU A 286 -10.68 -7.48 -13.43
N TYR A 287 -9.75 -7.37 -12.50
CA TYR A 287 -9.30 -8.48 -11.67
C TYR A 287 -10.42 -9.02 -10.77
N ALA A 288 -11.17 -8.15 -10.09
CA ALA A 288 -12.31 -8.55 -9.28
C ALA A 288 -13.40 -9.25 -10.13
N ALA A 289 -13.72 -8.71 -11.32
CA ALA A 289 -14.66 -9.34 -12.25
C ALA A 289 -14.17 -10.70 -12.77
N ALA A 290 -12.86 -10.85 -13.02
CA ALA A 290 -12.26 -12.12 -13.40
C ALA A 290 -12.31 -13.14 -12.25
N CYS A 291 -12.09 -12.71 -11.00
CA CYS A 291 -12.26 -13.55 -9.81
C CYS A 291 -13.70 -14.05 -9.68
N ALA A 292 -14.68 -13.15 -9.83
CA ALA A 292 -16.10 -13.52 -9.82
C ALA A 292 -16.44 -14.53 -10.92
N SER A 293 -15.91 -14.33 -12.13
CA SER A 293 -16.06 -15.26 -13.26
C SER A 293 -15.49 -16.64 -12.94
N ARG A 294 -14.31 -16.70 -12.31
CA ARG A 294 -13.70 -17.97 -11.87
C ARG A 294 -14.56 -18.63 -10.80
N THR A 295 -15.04 -17.89 -9.81
CA THR A 295 -15.92 -18.42 -8.75
C THR A 295 -17.21 -18.98 -9.35
N ARG A 296 -17.84 -18.23 -10.28
CA ARG A 296 -19.03 -18.65 -11.00
C ARG A 296 -18.85 -19.97 -11.74
N GLN A 297 -17.71 -20.18 -12.38
CA GLN A 297 -17.39 -21.43 -13.09
C GLN A 297 -17.10 -22.60 -12.15
N ASN A 298 -16.82 -22.34 -10.87
CA ASN A 298 -16.39 -23.32 -9.88
C ASN A 298 -17.36 -23.45 -8.69
N ILE A 299 -18.60 -22.95 -8.81
CA ILE A 299 -19.60 -22.99 -7.73
C ILE A 299 -19.69 -24.38 -7.07
N PRO A 300 -19.90 -25.50 -7.81
CA PRO A 300 -20.05 -26.82 -7.18
C PRO A 300 -18.81 -27.26 -6.39
N ALA A 301 -17.61 -26.92 -6.87
CA ALA A 301 -16.35 -27.24 -6.21
C ALA A 301 -16.17 -26.44 -4.91
N ILE A 302 -16.49 -25.14 -4.94
CA ILE A 302 -16.38 -24.26 -3.77
C ILE A 302 -17.43 -24.60 -2.72
N LEU A 303 -18.68 -24.89 -3.11
CA LEU A 303 -19.73 -25.34 -2.19
C LEU A 303 -19.31 -26.61 -1.45
N SER A 304 -18.66 -27.54 -2.15
CA SER A 304 -18.16 -28.81 -1.59
C SER A 304 -16.87 -28.64 -0.78
N SER A 305 -16.08 -27.59 -1.05
CA SER A 305 -14.81 -27.31 -0.37
C SER A 305 -14.57 -25.81 -0.19
N PRO A 306 -15.17 -25.20 0.84
CA PRO A 306 -15.09 -23.74 1.04
C PRO A 306 -13.68 -23.21 1.25
N ASP A 307 -12.76 -24.04 1.76
CA ASP A 307 -11.32 -23.77 1.83
C ASP A 307 -10.76 -23.21 0.52
N GLN A 308 -11.20 -23.73 -0.63
CA GLN A 308 -10.71 -23.29 -1.93
C GLN A 308 -11.04 -21.82 -2.17
N GLY A 309 -12.27 -21.38 -1.84
CA GLY A 309 -12.71 -19.99 -1.94
C GLY A 309 -11.88 -19.08 -1.02
N ILE A 310 -11.78 -19.45 0.26
CA ILE A 310 -11.08 -18.66 1.29
C ILE A 310 -9.59 -18.51 0.96
N GLN A 311 -8.91 -19.60 0.59
CA GLN A 311 -7.47 -19.54 0.28
C GLN A 311 -7.19 -18.77 -1.01
N ASN A 312 -8.09 -18.82 -2.00
CA ASN A 312 -7.96 -17.98 -3.18
C ASN A 312 -8.22 -16.50 -2.85
N ALA A 313 -9.17 -16.19 -1.96
CA ALA A 313 -9.41 -14.83 -1.49
C ALA A 313 -8.18 -14.25 -0.76
N VAL A 314 -7.53 -15.02 0.12
CA VAL A 314 -6.24 -14.64 0.76
C VAL A 314 -5.20 -14.22 -0.28
N ARG A 315 -4.98 -15.08 -1.29
CA ARG A 315 -4.03 -14.83 -2.37
C ARG A 315 -4.41 -13.61 -3.20
N ALA A 316 -5.70 -13.42 -3.45
CA ALA A 316 -6.21 -12.30 -4.22
C ALA A 316 -6.07 -10.96 -3.50
N VAL A 317 -6.38 -10.90 -2.21
CA VAL A 317 -6.20 -9.71 -1.38
C VAL A 317 -4.72 -9.34 -1.28
N TYR A 318 -3.84 -10.32 -1.06
CA TYR A 318 -2.38 -10.09 -1.11
C TYR A 318 -1.95 -9.51 -2.47
N THR A 319 -2.47 -10.05 -3.57
CA THR A 319 -2.19 -9.57 -4.93
C THR A 319 -2.63 -8.11 -5.12
N LEU A 320 -3.83 -7.75 -4.67
CA LEU A 320 -4.34 -6.38 -4.68
C LEU A 320 -3.45 -5.42 -3.88
N TYR A 321 -3.07 -5.80 -2.65
CA TYR A 321 -2.19 -4.98 -1.81
C TYR A 321 -0.83 -4.80 -2.46
N ARG A 322 -0.27 -5.86 -3.02
CA ARG A 322 1.02 -5.80 -3.70
C ARG A 322 1.00 -4.89 -4.93
N ALA A 323 -0.10 -4.83 -5.67
CA ALA A 323 -0.30 -3.90 -6.78
C ALA A 323 -0.28 -2.41 -6.37
N SER A 324 -0.57 -2.10 -5.11
CA SER A 324 -0.46 -0.74 -4.57
C SER A 324 0.98 -0.33 -4.23
N MET A 325 1.91 -1.29 -4.23
CA MET A 325 3.31 -1.10 -3.87
C MET A 325 4.20 -1.10 -5.09
N THR A 326 5.39 -0.50 -4.97
CA THR A 326 6.39 -0.48 -6.05
C THR A 326 7.68 -1.18 -5.62
N SER A 327 8.20 -2.02 -6.50
CA SER A 327 9.56 -2.61 -6.43
C SER A 327 10.63 -1.63 -6.90
N LEU A 328 10.29 -0.39 -7.24
CA LEU A 328 11.26 0.60 -7.70
C LEU A 328 11.81 1.43 -6.53
N ARG A 329 13.11 1.75 -6.57
CA ARG A 329 13.75 2.73 -5.68
C ARG A 329 14.48 3.75 -6.53
N ALA A 330 14.21 5.02 -6.31
CA ALA A 330 14.83 6.11 -7.06
C ALA A 330 15.91 6.80 -6.22
N SER A 331 17.00 7.20 -6.86
CA SER A 331 18.01 8.12 -6.33
C SER A 331 18.39 9.14 -7.40
N TRP A 332 19.08 10.21 -7.00
CA TRP A 332 19.55 11.23 -7.92
C TRP A 332 20.99 11.63 -7.62
N ARG A 333 21.66 12.17 -8.64
CA ARG A 333 22.94 12.89 -8.50
C ARG A 333 23.05 13.99 -9.54
N GLN A 334 24.01 14.88 -9.36
CA GLN A 334 24.35 15.95 -10.29
C GLN A 334 25.82 15.86 -10.68
N GLU A 335 26.13 16.19 -11.93
CA GLU A 335 27.50 16.35 -12.44
C GLU A 335 27.59 17.65 -13.25
N ASP A 336 28.69 18.40 -13.10
CA ASP A 336 28.89 19.65 -13.85
C ASP A 336 29.20 19.38 -15.32
N LEU A 337 28.72 20.27 -16.21
CA LEU A 337 28.97 20.17 -17.65
C LEU A 337 30.17 21.04 -18.05
N THR A 338 31.00 20.51 -18.95
CA THR A 338 32.06 21.30 -19.60
C THR A 338 31.42 22.45 -20.39
N GLY A 339 31.82 23.69 -20.10
CA GLY A 339 31.23 24.91 -20.68
C GLY A 339 30.05 25.50 -19.91
N GLY A 340 29.83 25.07 -18.66
CA GLY A 340 28.83 25.64 -17.76
C GLY A 340 27.50 24.88 -17.74
N GLY A 341 26.79 25.00 -16.61
CA GLY A 341 25.59 24.22 -16.32
C GLY A 341 25.91 22.87 -15.68
N TYR A 342 24.90 22.00 -15.60
CA TYR A 342 25.00 20.69 -14.96
C TYR A 342 24.03 19.68 -15.56
N ARG A 343 24.35 18.40 -15.39
CA ARG A 343 23.51 17.25 -15.72
C ARG A 343 22.93 16.67 -14.44
N VAL A 344 21.63 16.43 -14.45
CA VAL A 344 20.93 15.70 -13.40
C VAL A 344 20.74 14.27 -13.85
N PHE A 345 21.16 13.31 -13.03
CA PHE A 345 20.90 11.90 -13.21
C PHE A 345 19.83 11.42 -12.24
N CYS A 346 18.88 10.64 -12.72
CA CYS A 346 17.96 9.86 -11.90
C CYS A 346 18.21 8.38 -12.14
N THR A 347 18.61 7.66 -11.09
CA THR A 347 18.82 6.22 -11.13
C THR A 347 17.59 5.54 -10.55
N VAL A 348 16.99 4.60 -11.28
CA VAL A 348 15.95 3.72 -10.78
C VAL A 348 16.51 2.32 -10.58
N ARG A 349 16.43 1.81 -9.35
CA ARG A 349 16.79 0.44 -9.00
C ARG A 349 15.53 -0.42 -8.95
N ASN A 350 15.55 -1.53 -9.68
CA ASN A 350 14.54 -2.57 -9.59
C ASN A 350 14.90 -3.50 -8.42
N THR A 351 14.08 -3.55 -7.37
CA THR A 351 14.28 -4.45 -6.22
C THR A 351 13.53 -5.76 -6.36
N ASN A 352 12.79 -5.97 -7.46
CA ASN A 352 12.16 -7.26 -7.75
C ASN A 352 13.26 -8.29 -8.05
N PRO A 353 13.28 -9.45 -7.35
CA PRO A 353 14.30 -10.47 -7.56
C PRO A 353 14.07 -11.34 -8.81
N LEU A 354 12.85 -11.36 -9.36
CA LEU A 354 12.45 -12.32 -10.39
C LEU A 354 12.16 -11.70 -11.75
N GLU A 355 11.73 -10.44 -11.78
CA GLU A 355 11.20 -9.83 -12.99
C GLU A 355 11.88 -8.51 -13.37
N GLU A 356 12.10 -8.32 -14.66
CA GLU A 356 12.58 -7.06 -15.23
C GLU A 356 11.49 -5.99 -15.25
N PHE A 357 11.90 -4.73 -15.17
CA PHE A 357 11.01 -3.58 -15.29
C PHE A 357 11.08 -3.04 -16.73
N ALA A 358 10.01 -3.28 -17.49
CA ALA A 358 9.95 -3.01 -18.92
C ALA A 358 9.34 -1.63 -19.23
N GLY A 359 9.72 -1.06 -20.39
CA GLY A 359 9.12 0.16 -20.91
C GLY A 359 9.34 1.39 -20.01
N ALA A 360 10.45 1.41 -19.29
CA ALA A 360 10.82 2.43 -18.32
C ALA A 360 11.01 3.79 -19.01
N GLY A 361 10.17 4.75 -18.63
CA GLY A 361 10.32 6.16 -18.97
C GLY A 361 10.48 6.99 -17.70
N ALA A 362 11.12 8.14 -17.81
CA ALA A 362 11.17 9.14 -16.76
C ALA A 362 10.93 10.54 -17.30
N ARG A 363 10.29 11.40 -16.49
CA ARG A 363 10.21 12.85 -16.76
C ARG A 363 10.67 13.64 -15.55
N LEU A 364 11.20 14.83 -15.81
CA LEU A 364 11.67 15.74 -14.78
C LEU A 364 10.79 17.00 -14.76
N LEU A 365 10.21 17.29 -13.60
CA LEU A 365 9.56 18.56 -13.32
C LEU A 365 10.53 19.41 -12.51
N TYR A 366 10.65 20.69 -12.83
CA TYR A 366 11.48 21.61 -12.06
C TYR A 366 10.78 22.96 -11.89
N ARG A 367 11.02 23.62 -10.75
CA ARG A 367 10.38 24.89 -10.41
C ARG A 367 11.25 26.06 -10.84
N LYS A 368 10.71 26.91 -11.72
CA LYS A 368 11.34 28.16 -12.17
C LYS A 368 10.32 29.28 -12.11
N ASP A 369 10.71 30.44 -11.57
CA ASP A 369 9.86 31.63 -11.45
C ASP A 369 8.49 31.32 -10.79
N GLY A 370 8.51 30.49 -9.75
CA GLY A 370 7.34 30.06 -9.00
C GLY A 370 6.48 28.97 -9.66
N ARG A 371 6.73 28.61 -10.93
CA ARG A 371 5.94 27.64 -11.71
C ARG A 371 6.69 26.32 -11.92
N TRP A 372 5.94 25.21 -11.98
CA TRP A 372 6.49 23.92 -12.39
C TRP A 372 6.57 23.83 -13.90
N ILE A 373 7.77 23.54 -14.42
CA ILE A 373 8.05 23.28 -15.83
C ILE A 373 8.36 21.79 -16.00
N VAL A 374 7.81 21.17 -17.04
CA VAL A 374 8.01 19.75 -17.36
C VAL A 374 9.03 19.62 -18.48
N ARG A 375 10.07 18.81 -18.28
CA ARG A 375 11.02 18.42 -19.33
C ARG A 375 10.47 17.25 -20.16
N GLU A 376 11.12 17.01 -21.30
CA GLU A 376 10.85 15.84 -22.14
C GLU A 376 11.00 14.53 -21.36
N THR A 377 10.19 13.54 -21.77
CA THR A 377 10.25 12.19 -21.21
C THR A 377 11.39 11.43 -21.86
N VAL A 378 12.30 10.91 -21.05
CA VAL A 378 13.45 10.10 -21.47
C VAL A 378 13.11 8.63 -21.24
N THR A 379 13.39 7.77 -22.20
CA THR A 379 13.13 6.32 -22.11
C THR A 379 14.42 5.51 -22.09
N LEU A 380 14.43 4.41 -21.34
CA LEU A 380 15.54 3.46 -21.42
C LEU A 380 15.40 2.58 -22.66
N PRO A 381 16.50 2.29 -23.38
CA PRO A 381 16.48 1.43 -24.56
C PRO A 381 16.29 -0.05 -24.23
N ARG A 382 16.50 -0.44 -22.96
CA ARG A 382 16.36 -1.82 -22.47
C ARG A 382 15.59 -1.82 -21.14
N PRO A 383 14.87 -2.91 -20.82
CA PRO A 383 14.31 -3.10 -19.48
C PRO A 383 15.37 -3.02 -18.38
N VAL A 384 14.96 -2.60 -17.18
CA VAL A 384 15.83 -2.65 -16.00
C VAL A 384 15.80 -4.08 -15.45
N PRO A 385 16.94 -4.81 -15.44
CA PRO A 385 16.94 -6.22 -15.06
C PRO A 385 16.55 -6.42 -13.59
N PRO A 386 16.16 -7.64 -13.18
CA PRO A 386 15.94 -7.97 -11.78
C PRO A 386 17.14 -7.58 -10.92
N GLN A 387 16.88 -6.95 -9.77
CA GLN A 387 17.91 -6.41 -8.85
C GLN A 387 18.87 -5.37 -9.45
N GLY A 388 18.68 -4.96 -10.71
CA GLY A 388 19.54 -4.02 -11.43
C GLY A 388 19.11 -2.56 -11.32
N ALA A 389 19.78 -1.71 -12.09
CA ALA A 389 19.50 -0.28 -12.15
C ALA A 389 19.48 0.25 -13.59
N GLY A 390 18.63 1.24 -13.84
CA GLY A 390 18.59 2.04 -15.06
C GLY A 390 18.75 3.52 -14.73
N GLU A 391 19.25 4.30 -15.67
CA GLU A 391 19.60 5.70 -15.43
C GLU A 391 19.10 6.63 -16.53
N PHE A 392 18.46 7.71 -16.10
CA PHE A 392 17.95 8.79 -16.92
C PHE A 392 18.75 10.05 -16.64
N PHE A 393 18.87 10.96 -17.62
CA PHE A 393 19.53 12.23 -17.39
C PHE A 393 18.87 13.40 -18.12
N TRP A 394 19.07 14.61 -17.59
CA TRP A 394 18.65 15.88 -18.18
C TRP A 394 19.73 16.93 -18.00
N ASP A 395 19.98 17.72 -19.05
CA ASP A 395 20.97 18.80 -19.03
C ASP A 395 20.31 20.16 -18.72
N PHE A 396 20.91 20.88 -17.78
CA PHE A 396 20.61 22.28 -17.47
C PHE A 396 21.79 23.14 -17.89
N ARG A 397 21.54 24.08 -18.81
CA ARG A 397 22.56 25.03 -19.28
C ARG A 397 22.68 26.28 -18.40
N SER A 398 21.71 26.52 -17.52
CA SER A 398 21.83 27.60 -16.54
C SER A 398 22.54 27.11 -15.28
N GLY A 399 23.21 28.03 -14.59
CA GLY A 399 23.80 27.76 -13.28
C GLY A 399 22.79 27.78 -12.13
N ASP A 400 21.51 27.94 -12.41
CA ASP A 400 20.48 28.09 -11.38
C ASP A 400 20.24 26.79 -10.62
N SER A 401 19.98 26.92 -9.33
CA SER A 401 19.44 25.83 -8.51
C SER A 401 17.92 25.71 -8.72
N PHE A 402 17.42 24.48 -8.86
CA PHE A 402 16.01 24.19 -9.06
C PHE A 402 15.50 23.17 -8.05
N GLN A 403 14.28 23.40 -7.53
CA GLN A 403 13.47 22.35 -6.91
C GLN A 403 12.95 21.43 -8.01
N CYS A 404 13.15 20.13 -7.88
CA CYS A 404 12.88 19.14 -8.90
C CYS A 404 12.03 17.98 -8.36
N ILE A 405 11.26 17.37 -9.25
CA ILE A 405 10.58 16.09 -9.06
C ILE A 405 10.90 15.22 -10.28
N ALA A 406 11.58 14.10 -10.06
CA ALA A 406 11.73 13.07 -11.09
C ALA A 406 10.63 12.02 -10.90
N GLU A 407 9.93 11.69 -11.98
CA GLU A 407 8.89 10.65 -12.00
C GLU A 407 9.30 9.56 -12.98
N VAL A 408 9.25 8.31 -12.54
CA VAL A 408 9.62 7.13 -13.34
C VAL A 408 8.42 6.20 -13.41
N ALA A 409 8.07 5.75 -14.61
CA ALA A 409 6.94 4.86 -14.85
C ALA A 409 7.28 3.76 -15.87
N GLY A 410 6.67 2.59 -15.72
CA GLY A 410 6.88 1.43 -16.56
C GLY A 410 5.97 0.29 -16.14
N LEU A 411 6.41 -0.96 -16.39
CA LEU A 411 5.57 -2.14 -16.15
C LEU A 411 6.40 -3.36 -15.70
N PHE A 412 5.91 -4.04 -14.69
CA PHE A 412 6.15 -5.47 -14.45
C PHE A 412 5.00 -6.24 -15.08
N ARG A 413 5.26 -7.24 -15.92
CA ARG A 413 4.22 -7.97 -16.66
C ARG A 413 3.46 -8.96 -15.78
N GLN A 414 4.17 -9.65 -14.88
CA GLN A 414 3.62 -10.74 -14.06
C GLN A 414 3.44 -10.32 -12.60
N THR A 415 4.37 -9.55 -12.06
CA THR A 415 4.32 -9.07 -10.68
C THR A 415 3.27 -7.97 -10.56
N PRO A 416 2.28 -8.10 -9.66
CA PRO A 416 1.41 -6.98 -9.30
C PRO A 416 2.27 -5.85 -8.75
N ASP A 417 2.30 -4.72 -9.42
CA ASP A 417 3.20 -3.64 -9.01
C ASP A 417 2.71 -2.33 -9.57
N LEU A 418 2.74 -1.30 -8.74
CA LEU A 418 2.36 0.05 -9.10
C LEU A 418 3.17 0.57 -10.29
N GLY A 419 4.39 0.07 -10.54
CA GLY A 419 5.18 0.40 -11.73
C GLY A 419 5.57 1.88 -11.81
N TYR A 420 5.53 2.58 -10.68
CA TYR A 420 5.73 4.02 -10.57
C TYR A 420 6.56 4.36 -9.32
N VAL A 421 7.43 5.36 -9.43
CA VAL A 421 8.12 5.99 -8.29
C VAL A 421 8.42 7.45 -8.62
N ASN A 422 8.37 8.32 -7.61
CA ASN A 422 8.84 9.69 -7.74
C ASN A 422 9.88 10.04 -6.67
N LEU A 423 10.65 11.09 -6.95
CA LEU A 423 11.69 11.59 -6.06
C LEU A 423 11.75 13.12 -6.15
N SER A 424 11.59 13.78 -5.01
CA SER A 424 11.73 15.24 -4.88
C SER A 424 13.14 15.59 -4.40
N PHE A 425 13.78 16.57 -5.02
CA PHE A 425 15.14 17.00 -4.68
C PHE A 425 15.40 18.45 -5.10
N THR A 426 16.55 19.01 -4.71
CA THR A 426 16.99 20.36 -5.11
C THR A 426 18.40 20.27 -5.68
N THR A 427 18.61 20.82 -6.87
CA THR A 427 19.93 20.84 -7.53
C THR A 427 20.85 21.89 -6.90
N GLY A 428 22.17 21.70 -7.01
CA GLY A 428 23.15 22.64 -6.46
C GLY A 428 23.34 23.93 -7.27
N GLY A 429 22.83 23.96 -8.51
CA GLY A 429 23.26 24.94 -9.51
C GLY A 429 24.62 24.58 -10.11
N ALA A 430 25.08 25.34 -11.11
CA ALA A 430 26.47 25.21 -11.57
C ALA A 430 27.37 25.98 -10.62
N ALA A 431 28.46 25.37 -10.17
CA ALA A 431 29.52 26.14 -9.56
C ALA A 431 30.00 27.17 -10.61
N PRO A 432 30.07 28.48 -10.30
CA PRO A 432 30.76 29.42 -11.19
C PRO A 432 32.17 28.87 -11.41
N GLU A 433 32.65 28.89 -12.65
CA GLU A 433 34.00 28.47 -13.02
C GLU A 433 34.98 28.90 -11.93
N MET A 434 35.54 27.93 -11.21
CA MET A 434 36.55 28.18 -10.19
C MET A 434 37.87 28.53 -10.88
N ASP A 435 37.91 29.70 -11.51
CA ASP A 435 39.16 30.32 -11.88
C ASP A 435 39.57 31.32 -10.78
N HIS A 436 40.58 30.91 -10.02
CA HIS A 436 41.50 31.74 -9.21
C HIS A 436 41.14 32.03 -7.73
N GLY A 437 40.26 31.26 -7.09
CA GLY A 437 40.07 31.32 -5.63
C GLY A 437 41.25 30.75 -4.82
N ARG A 438 41.54 31.33 -3.64
CA ARG A 438 42.51 30.76 -2.68
C ARG A 438 41.86 29.60 -1.96
N THR A 439 42.33 28.38 -2.24
CA THR A 439 41.85 27.16 -1.60
C THR A 439 42.71 26.79 -0.40
N PHE A 440 42.10 26.28 0.67
CA PHE A 440 42.75 25.77 1.86
C PHE A 440 42.26 24.35 2.12
N ALA A 441 43.18 23.40 2.25
CA ALA A 441 42.90 22.03 2.63
C ALA A 441 43.49 21.74 4.01
N GLY A 442 42.73 21.06 4.86
CA GLY A 442 43.09 20.94 6.25
C GLY A 442 42.45 19.79 6.99
N ARG A 443 42.71 19.77 8.30
CA ARG A 443 42.17 18.79 9.23
C ARG A 443 41.35 19.48 10.31
N MET A 444 40.28 18.80 10.72
CA MET A 444 39.58 19.14 11.94
C MET A 444 40.19 18.38 13.11
N ASN A 445 40.34 19.07 14.24
CA ASN A 445 40.81 18.47 15.48
C ASN A 445 39.62 17.90 16.24
N PHE A 446 39.33 16.64 15.95
CA PHE A 446 38.35 15.84 16.69
C PHE A 446 39.04 14.59 17.23
N SER A 447 39.10 14.48 18.55
CA SER A 447 39.66 13.31 19.24
C SER A 447 38.57 12.65 20.07
N MET A 448 38.37 11.35 19.84
CA MET A 448 37.61 10.51 20.77
C MET A 448 38.62 9.84 21.71
N ALA A 449 38.87 10.49 22.85
CA ALA A 449 39.86 10.03 23.84
C ALA A 449 39.60 8.60 24.34
N ASN A 450 38.34 8.15 24.34
CA ASN A 450 37.93 6.84 24.85
C ASN A 450 37.83 5.74 23.78
N TYR A 451 38.06 6.06 22.49
CA TYR A 451 37.87 5.12 21.38
C TYR A 451 38.93 5.33 20.28
N PRO A 452 40.18 4.86 20.51
CA PRO A 452 41.30 5.05 19.58
C PRO A 452 41.20 4.20 18.30
N GLU A 453 40.47 3.08 18.35
CA GLU A 453 40.43 2.07 17.28
C GLU A 453 39.38 2.39 16.21
N GLY A 454 39.81 2.76 15.00
CA GLY A 454 38.93 2.99 13.85
C GLY A 454 39.51 3.93 12.79
N THR A 455 38.96 3.90 11.58
CA THR A 455 39.35 4.82 10.50
C THR A 455 38.69 6.18 10.74
N ARG A 456 39.52 7.23 10.83
CA ARG A 456 39.11 8.63 11.04
C ARG A 456 39.31 9.43 9.78
N ILE A 457 38.26 10.09 9.31
CA ILE A 457 38.31 11.07 8.21
C ILE A 457 37.97 12.42 8.82
N ASN A 458 38.96 13.32 8.90
CA ASN A 458 38.78 14.69 9.38
C ASN A 458 39.28 15.64 8.30
N GLN A 459 38.41 16.03 7.38
CA GLN A 459 38.76 16.85 6.23
C GLN A 459 38.09 18.22 6.31
N LEU A 460 38.84 19.25 5.96
CA LEU A 460 38.36 20.59 5.72
C LEU A 460 38.81 21.03 4.33
N SER A 461 37.89 21.63 3.59
CA SER A 461 38.18 22.39 2.37
C SER A 461 37.49 23.75 2.49
N LEU A 462 38.23 24.82 2.25
CA LEU A 462 37.73 26.19 2.19
C LEU A 462 38.25 26.85 0.92
N SER A 463 37.43 27.67 0.27
CA SER A 463 37.78 28.44 -0.91
C SER A 463 37.32 29.87 -0.70
N ILE A 464 38.22 30.82 -0.89
CA ILE A 464 37.94 32.26 -0.83
C ILE A 464 37.91 32.81 -2.26
N SER A 465 36.78 33.39 -2.63
CA SER A 465 36.61 34.09 -3.90
C SER A 465 37.43 35.38 -3.94
N PRO A 466 38.19 35.63 -5.02
CA PRO A 466 39.04 36.82 -5.12
C PRO A 466 38.25 38.10 -5.48
N PHE A 467 37.00 37.96 -5.92
CA PHE A 467 36.20 39.08 -6.44
C PHE A 467 35.35 39.77 -5.37
N ASP A 468 34.74 38.97 -4.50
CA ASP A 468 33.72 39.42 -3.55
C ASP A 468 34.03 39.00 -2.10
N GLY A 469 35.15 38.30 -1.88
CA GLY A 469 35.54 37.79 -0.57
C GLY A 469 34.62 36.68 -0.05
N ASN A 470 33.71 36.14 -0.87
CA ASN A 470 32.83 35.06 -0.44
C ASN A 470 33.65 33.80 -0.16
N VAL A 471 33.32 33.14 0.95
CA VAL A 471 33.98 31.91 1.38
C VAL A 471 33.00 30.76 1.26
N ARG A 472 33.43 29.69 0.59
CA ARG A 472 32.69 28.43 0.50
C ARG A 472 33.57 27.28 0.94
N GLY A 473 33.00 26.24 1.52
CA GLY A 473 33.79 25.08 1.90
C GLY A 473 32.98 23.88 2.33
N SER A 474 33.71 22.82 2.66
CA SER A 474 33.16 21.59 3.21
C SER A 474 33.98 21.14 4.41
N ALA A 475 33.31 20.73 5.48
CA ALA A 475 33.91 20.07 6.62
C ALA A 475 33.31 18.67 6.75
N ARG A 476 34.17 17.64 6.70
CA ARG A 476 33.76 16.24 6.78
C ARG A 476 34.46 15.54 7.92
N LEU A 477 33.66 15.00 8.83
CA LEU A 477 34.08 14.15 9.93
C LEU A 477 33.45 12.76 9.75
N ARG A 478 34.25 11.71 9.69
CA ARG A 478 33.76 10.33 9.66
C ARG A 478 34.58 9.45 10.57
N PHE A 479 33.90 8.60 11.33
CA PHE A 479 34.53 7.54 12.11
C PHE A 479 33.90 6.19 11.75
N ILE A 480 34.76 5.23 11.41
CA ILE A 480 34.37 3.86 11.08
C ILE A 480 35.10 2.91 12.06
N PRO A 481 34.38 2.20 12.94
CA PRO A 481 34.98 1.24 13.87
C PRO A 481 35.56 0.03 13.11
N GLN A 482 36.67 -0.55 13.60
CA GLN A 482 37.28 -1.73 12.99
C GLN A 482 36.73 -3.07 13.51
N VAL A 483 36.15 -3.11 14.71
CA VAL A 483 35.68 -4.35 15.35
C VAL A 483 34.13 -4.38 15.42
N PRO A 484 33.46 -5.45 14.95
CA PRO A 484 32.02 -5.63 15.14
C PRO A 484 31.71 -5.83 16.63
N GLY A 485 31.05 -4.86 17.26
CA GLY A 485 30.70 -4.88 18.70
C GLY A 485 31.04 -3.59 19.46
N GLY A 486 31.79 -2.66 18.86
CA GLY A 486 32.09 -1.33 19.41
C GLY A 486 31.08 -0.23 19.03
N MET A 487 31.47 1.04 19.24
CA MET A 487 30.68 2.22 18.84
C MET A 487 30.30 2.14 17.35
N LYS A 488 29.02 2.39 17.01
CA LYS A 488 28.53 2.43 15.63
C LYS A 488 29.20 3.56 14.81
N PRO A 489 29.25 3.45 13.46
CA PRO A 489 29.78 4.52 12.61
C PRO A 489 29.07 5.85 12.83
N MET A 490 29.83 6.95 12.73
CA MET A 490 29.27 8.30 12.75
C MET A 490 29.85 9.14 11.61
N GLY A 491 29.03 10.06 11.11
CA GLY A 491 29.36 10.97 10.02
C GLY A 491 28.78 12.36 10.27
N LEU A 492 29.56 13.39 9.98
CA LEU A 492 29.12 14.77 9.89
C LEU A 492 29.69 15.36 8.61
N GLU A 493 28.81 15.89 7.78
CA GLU A 493 29.19 16.62 6.56
C GLU A 493 28.50 17.98 6.59
N LEU A 494 29.32 19.03 6.53
CA LEU A 494 28.87 20.41 6.61
C LEU A 494 29.33 21.16 5.37
N PHE A 495 28.41 21.92 4.78
CA PHE A 495 28.69 22.98 3.82
C PHE A 495 28.87 24.29 4.58
N LEU A 496 30.00 24.96 4.33
CA LEU A 496 30.39 26.21 4.93
C LEU A 496 30.14 27.33 3.92
N GLU A 497 29.40 28.36 4.33
CA GLU A 497 29.17 29.58 3.54
C GLU A 497 29.52 30.77 4.43
N GLY A 498 30.25 31.76 3.91
CA GLY A 498 30.70 32.89 4.69
C GLY A 498 31.35 33.99 3.86
N ALA A 499 32.01 34.92 4.53
CA ALA A 499 32.72 36.02 3.92
C ALA A 499 34.09 36.24 4.58
N PHE A 500 35.00 36.85 3.82
CA PHE A 500 36.31 37.29 4.24
C PHE A 500 36.35 38.82 4.28
N ASP A 501 36.60 39.39 5.45
CA ASP A 501 36.64 40.85 5.66
C ASP A 501 38.04 41.48 5.47
N GLY A 502 38.99 40.69 4.97
CA GLY A 502 40.41 41.07 4.87
C GLY A 502 41.29 40.55 5.99
N THR A 503 40.72 40.18 7.14
CA THR A 503 41.47 39.65 8.31
C THR A 503 40.86 38.40 8.93
N ARG A 504 39.53 38.24 8.82
CA ARG A 504 38.74 37.16 9.39
C ARG A 504 37.83 36.55 8.35
N LEU A 505 37.66 35.24 8.46
CA LEU A 505 36.61 34.49 7.78
C LEU A 505 35.51 34.18 8.79
N SER A 506 34.26 34.35 8.41
CA SER A 506 33.14 33.91 9.25
C SER A 506 31.90 33.61 8.42
N GLY A 507 31.02 32.79 8.97
CA GLY A 507 29.80 32.45 8.27
C GLY A 507 28.92 31.43 8.97
N THR A 508 28.02 30.85 8.20
CA THR A 508 27.09 29.82 8.63
C THR A 508 27.48 28.47 8.04
N CYS A 509 26.99 27.40 8.64
CA CYS A 509 27.15 26.06 8.11
C CYS A 509 25.85 25.28 8.18
N ARG A 510 25.65 24.40 7.22
CA ARG A 510 24.50 23.49 7.15
C ARG A 510 24.93 22.16 6.56
N GLY A 511 24.29 21.07 6.94
CA GLY A 511 24.55 19.78 6.32
C GLY A 511 23.88 18.63 7.05
N THR A 512 24.44 17.45 6.88
CA THR A 512 23.86 16.21 7.36
C THR A 512 24.72 15.59 8.44
N GLN A 513 24.06 15.15 9.51
CA GLN A 513 24.67 14.30 10.52
C GLN A 513 24.09 12.88 10.38
N GLU A 514 24.96 11.92 10.12
CA GLU A 514 24.66 10.50 10.20
C GLU A 514 25.11 9.99 11.56
N ASN A 515 24.16 9.65 12.41
CA ASN A 515 24.45 9.04 13.69
C ASN A 515 23.72 7.70 13.75
N PHE A 516 24.40 6.58 13.48
CA PHE A 516 23.75 5.25 13.43
C PHE A 516 23.21 4.77 14.80
N PHE A 517 23.37 5.56 15.86
CA PHE A 517 22.73 5.37 17.18
C PHE A 517 21.28 5.86 17.25
N TRP A 518 20.86 6.75 16.35
CA TRP A 518 19.52 7.35 16.37
C TRP A 518 18.92 7.14 14.98
N THR A 519 17.70 6.62 14.92
CA THR A 519 16.98 6.23 13.69
C THR A 519 16.51 7.43 12.85
N GLY A 520 17.41 8.38 12.56
CA GLY A 520 17.12 9.53 11.72
C GLY A 520 18.41 10.24 11.30
N GLY A 521 18.59 10.42 9.99
CA GLY A 521 19.46 11.48 9.49
C GLY A 521 18.91 12.82 9.97
N GLY A 522 19.77 13.66 10.54
CA GLY A 522 19.40 14.99 11.03
C GLY A 522 20.07 16.09 10.22
N SER A 523 19.42 17.26 10.13
CA SER A 523 20.08 18.48 9.66
C SER A 523 20.98 19.02 10.76
N ALA A 524 22.25 19.26 10.46
CA ALA A 524 23.17 20.03 11.30
C ALA A 524 23.25 21.46 10.78
N ALA A 525 23.18 22.44 11.68
CA ALA A 525 23.38 23.85 11.35
C ALA A 525 24.18 24.56 12.45
N GLY A 526 24.88 25.62 12.09
CA GLY A 526 25.68 26.38 13.05
C GLY A 526 26.41 27.55 12.43
N ARG A 527 27.38 28.08 13.17
CA ARG A 527 28.24 29.19 12.74
C ARG A 527 29.69 28.76 12.77
N TRP A 528 30.53 29.41 11.98
CA TRP A 528 31.96 29.17 12.00
C TRP A 528 32.73 30.48 11.87
N SER A 529 33.95 30.49 12.38
CA SER A 529 34.87 31.61 12.20
C SER A 529 36.31 31.13 12.17
N ALA A 530 37.15 31.84 11.44
CA ALA A 530 38.57 31.57 11.31
C ALA A 530 39.38 32.85 11.09
N SER A 531 40.66 32.81 11.42
CA SER A 531 41.64 33.82 11.05
C SER A 531 42.52 33.30 9.92
N LEU A 532 42.81 34.17 8.95
CA LEU A 532 43.78 33.92 7.88
C LEU A 532 45.12 34.55 8.27
N SER A 533 46.20 33.76 8.24
CA SER A 533 47.57 34.25 8.45
C SER A 533 48.48 33.64 7.39
N GLY A 534 48.83 34.42 6.37
CA GLY A 534 49.59 33.93 5.21
C GLY A 534 48.84 32.81 4.49
N GLU A 535 49.48 31.64 4.41
CA GLU A 535 48.96 30.42 3.77
C GLU A 535 48.14 29.54 4.73
N GLN A 536 47.90 29.98 5.98
CA GLN A 536 47.25 29.17 7.01
C GLN A 536 45.89 29.75 7.41
N VAL A 537 44.91 28.87 7.57
CA VAL A 537 43.60 29.17 8.15
C VAL A 537 43.39 28.38 9.44
N LYS A 538 43.00 29.06 10.51
CA LYS A 538 42.71 28.45 11.82
C LYS A 538 41.40 28.99 12.36
N GLY A 539 40.51 28.09 12.79
CA GLY A 539 39.19 28.48 13.23
C GLY A 539 38.45 27.41 14.03
N SER A 540 37.15 27.65 14.22
CA SER A 540 36.23 26.69 14.82
C SER A 540 34.86 26.74 14.18
N ILE A 541 34.18 25.60 14.19
CA ILE A 541 32.76 25.44 13.84
C ILE A 541 31.99 25.24 15.14
N VAL A 542 30.93 26.01 15.33
CA VAL A 542 30.05 25.98 16.50
C VAL A 542 28.68 25.47 16.07
N LEU A 543 28.27 24.32 16.61
CA LEU A 543 26.97 23.69 16.35
C LEU A 543 26.12 23.79 17.63
N GLU A 544 24.84 24.10 17.46
CA GLU A 544 23.86 24.10 18.55
C GLU A 544 22.92 22.90 18.39
N ARG A 545 22.81 22.10 19.44
CA ARG A 545 21.93 20.92 19.45
C ARG A 545 21.44 20.62 20.85
N ASP A 546 20.14 20.39 21.00
CA ASP A 546 19.51 19.97 22.26
C ASP A 546 19.86 20.89 23.45
N GLY A 547 19.97 22.21 23.19
CA GLY A 547 20.37 23.21 24.18
C GLY A 547 21.86 23.21 24.56
N LYS A 548 22.70 22.43 23.85
CA LYS A 548 24.15 22.33 24.06
C LYS A 548 24.92 22.87 22.87
N THR A 549 26.06 23.49 23.14
CA THR A 549 26.97 24.05 22.13
C THR A 549 28.19 23.13 21.96
N TYR A 550 28.48 22.75 20.73
CA TYR A 550 29.63 21.93 20.37
C TYR A 550 30.59 22.75 19.49
N SER A 551 31.86 22.84 19.89
CA SER A 551 32.89 23.57 19.16
C SER A 551 33.92 22.60 18.56
N LEU A 552 34.12 22.68 17.25
CA LEU A 552 35.04 21.85 16.48
C LEU A 552 36.18 22.72 15.93
N PRO A 553 37.36 22.71 16.55
CA PRO A 553 38.50 23.45 16.04
C PRO A 553 39.03 22.83 14.74
N PHE A 554 39.46 23.67 13.82
CA PHE A 554 40.04 23.24 12.55
C PHE A 554 41.27 24.06 12.17
N TYR A 555 42.08 23.46 11.30
CA TYR A 555 43.28 24.07 10.75
C TYR A 555 43.48 23.60 9.31
N GLY A 556 43.82 24.51 8.40
CA GLY A 556 44.13 24.19 7.01
C GLY A 556 45.23 25.05 6.44
N ASN A 557 45.87 24.54 5.38
CA ASN A 557 46.93 25.20 4.64
C ASN A 557 46.52 25.36 3.18
N GLU A 558 47.01 26.40 2.53
CA GLU A 558 46.95 26.52 1.08
C GLU A 558 47.74 25.34 0.47
N PRO A 559 47.17 24.55 -0.45
CA PRO A 559 47.89 23.46 -1.09
C PRO A 559 49.12 24.00 -1.81
N ALA A 560 50.26 23.32 -1.69
CA ALA A 560 51.41 23.61 -2.53
C ALA A 560 51.01 23.42 -4.00
N ARG A 561 51.25 24.45 -4.83
CA ARG A 561 50.92 24.44 -6.26
C ARG A 561 51.77 23.45 -7.04
#